data_AF-A0A3C1PK33-F1
#
_entry.id   AF-A0A3C1PK33-F1
#
_cell.length_a   1.000
_cell.length_b   1.000
_cell.length_c   1.000
_cell.angle_alpha   90.00
_cell.angle_beta   90.00
_cell.angle_gamma   90.00
#
_symmetry.space_group_name_H-M   'P 1'
#
loop_
_entity.id
_entity.type
_entity.pdbx_description
1 polymer ?
#
loop_
_entity_poly.entity_id
_entity_poly.type
_entity_poly.pdbx_seq_one_letter_code
_entity_poly.pdbx_strand_id
1 'polypeptide(L)' 'YRTLYNNLEEGKVFEKNGKVVWKCRECGYLHEGEKAPKTCPACLHPQAYFEIQETNY' A
#
# COMPACT_ATOMS: atom_id res chain seq x y z
N TYR A 1 18.09 38.92 -5.85
CA TYR A 1 19.14 38.25 -5.08
C TYR A 1 18.46 37.43 -3.99
N ARG A 2 18.48 36.09 -4.14
CA ARG A 2 18.42 35.08 -3.08
C ARG A 2 17.15 34.97 -2.20
N THR A 3 16.16 34.25 -2.71
CA THR A 3 15.50 33.20 -1.88
C THR A 3 15.35 31.94 -2.73
N LEU A 4 16.53 31.52 -3.15
CA LEU A 4 16.87 30.32 -3.87
C LEU A 4 16.97 29.18 -2.83
N TYR A 5 16.51 27.98 -3.22
CA TYR A 5 16.99 26.68 -2.75
C TYR A 5 16.54 26.26 -1.35
N ASN A 6 15.49 25.44 -1.29
CA ASN A 6 15.60 24.12 -0.66
C ASN A 6 14.45 23.22 -1.16
N ASN A 7 14.46 23.00 -2.47
CA ASN A 7 14.02 21.72 -3.00
C ASN A 7 15.01 20.66 -2.52
N LEU A 8 14.48 19.49 -2.16
CA LEU A 8 15.17 18.18 -2.15
C LEU A 8 16.18 17.88 -1.03
N GLU A 9 15.67 17.47 0.13
CA GLU A 9 16.30 16.48 1.03
C GLU A 9 15.14 15.69 1.63
N GLU A 10 14.93 14.38 1.46
CA GLU A 10 15.88 13.28 1.36
C GLU A 10 15.35 12.20 0.40
N GLY A 11 16.22 11.71 -0.48
CA GLY A 11 15.97 10.68 -1.48
C GLY A 11 15.60 9.30 -0.90
N LYS A 12 14.36 9.18 -0.42
CA LYS A 12 13.67 7.90 -0.16
C LYS A 12 12.33 7.79 -0.89
N VAL A 13 12.12 8.58 -1.95
CA VAL A 13 10.90 8.54 -2.78
C VAL A 13 10.90 7.32 -3.74
N PHE A 14 12.05 6.68 -3.96
CA PHE A 14 12.25 5.71 -5.04
C PHE A 14 12.44 4.24 -4.62
N GLU A 15 12.22 3.88 -3.36
CA GLU A 15 11.91 2.48 -3.04
C GLU A 15 10.40 2.28 -2.98
N LYS A 16 9.72 2.56 -4.11
CA LYS A 16 8.44 1.93 -4.45
C LYS A 16 8.72 0.50 -4.91
N ASN A 17 9.18 -0.34 -4.00
CA ASN A 17 9.08 -1.78 -4.22
C ASN A 17 7.58 -2.07 -4.33
N GLY A 18 7.10 -2.43 -5.52
CA GLY A 18 5.70 -2.51 -5.97
C GLY A 18 4.75 -3.44 -5.19
N LYS A 19 4.85 -3.44 -3.87
CA LYS A 19 3.96 -4.09 -2.93
C LYS A 19 2.73 -3.21 -2.79
N VAL A 20 1.63 -3.68 -3.36
CA VAL A 20 0.31 -3.14 -3.05
C VAL A 20 -0.14 -3.69 -1.70
N VAL A 21 -0.88 -2.89 -0.95
CA VAL A 21 -1.49 -3.33 0.31
C VAL A 21 -2.93 -3.72 0.01
N TRP A 22 -3.31 -4.94 0.34
CA TRP A 22 -4.67 -5.45 0.22
C TRP A 22 -5.34 -5.41 1.58
N LYS A 23 -6.45 -4.67 1.68
CA LYS A 23 -7.26 -4.58 2.89
C LYS A 23 -8.51 -5.43 2.74
N CYS A 24 -8.78 -6.30 3.71
CA CYS A 24 -10.04 -7.02 3.78
C CYS A 24 -11.15 -6.09 4.27
N ARG A 25 -12.24 -5.99 3.50
CA ARG A 25 -13.42 -5.17 3.81
C ARG A 25 -14.23 -5.66 5.01
N GLU A 26 -14.22 -6.97 5.25
CA GLU A 26 -15.04 -7.60 6.30
C GLU A 26 -14.39 -7.52 7.68
N CYS A 27 -13.07 -7.68 7.76
CA CYS A 27 -12.37 -7.79 9.04
C CYS A 27 -11.21 -6.80 9.23
N GLY A 28 -10.89 -6.01 8.21
CA GLY A 28 -9.78 -5.04 8.27
C GLY A 28 -8.38 -5.64 8.18
N TYR A 29 -8.22 -6.92 7.84
CA TYR A 29 -6.91 -7.56 7.66
C TYR A 29 -6.12 -6.89 6.54
N LEU A 30 -4.85 -6.54 6.80
CA LEU A 30 -3.94 -5.94 5.83
C LEU A 30 -2.94 -6.99 5.35
N HIS A 31 -2.84 -7.15 4.04
CA HIS A 31 -1.90 -8.05 3.38
C HIS A 31 -1.00 -7.27 2.43
N GLU A 32 0.31 -7.33 2.65
CA GLU A 32 1.31 -6.63 1.85
C GLU A 32 1.86 -7.56 0.78
N GLY A 33 1.55 -7.32 -0.49
CA GLY A 33 2.02 -8.18 -1.57
C GLY A 33 1.41 -7.82 -2.92
N GLU A 34 2.04 -8.24 -4.02
CA GLU A 34 1.57 -7.94 -5.38
C GLU A 34 0.17 -8.52 -5.69
N LYS A 35 -0.29 -9.51 -4.93
CA LYS A 35 -1.57 -10.20 -5.12
C LYS A 35 -2.29 -10.42 -3.80
N ALA A 36 -3.61 -10.26 -3.79
CA ALA A 36 -4.41 -10.61 -2.63
C ALA A 36 -4.38 -12.13 -2.40
N PRO A 37 -4.45 -12.58 -1.14
CA PRO A 37 -4.56 -13.99 -0.82
C PRO A 37 -5.92 -14.52 -1.30
N LYS A 38 -5.96 -15.80 -1.70
CA LYS A 38 -7.20 -16.48 -2.14
C LYS A 38 -8.30 -16.46 -1.06
N THR A 39 -7.87 -16.46 0.19
CA THR A 39 -8.71 -16.50 1.37
C THR A 39 -8.09 -15.61 2.45
N CYS A 40 -8.90 -14.80 3.12
CA CYS A 40 -8.43 -13.99 4.23
C CYS A 40 -8.03 -14.88 5.41
N PRO A 41 -6.79 -14.80 5.94
CA PRO A 41 -6.39 -15.63 7.08
C PRO A 41 -7.08 -15.24 8.40
N ALA A 42 -7.67 -14.04 8.49
CA ALA A 42 -8.36 -13.58 9.69
C ALA A 42 -9.83 -13.99 9.73
N CYS A 43 -10.57 -13.81 8.63
CA CYS A 43 -12.01 -14.05 8.58
C CYS A 43 -12.44 -15.18 7.64
N LEU A 44 -11.49 -15.84 6.97
CA LEU A 44 -11.72 -16.95 6.02
C LEU A 44 -12.63 -16.60 4.83
N HIS A 45 -12.86 -15.31 4.56
CA HIS A 45 -13.63 -14.86 3.41
C HIS A 45 -12.81 -14.94 2.13
N PRO A 46 -13.46 -15.11 0.96
CA PRO A 46 -12.78 -15.23 -0.32
C PRO A 46 -12.09 -13.92 -0.73
N GLN A 47 -11.13 -14.03 -1.66
CA GLN A 47 -10.36 -12.92 -2.23
C GLN A 47 -11.20 -11.72 -2.70
N ALA A 48 -12.46 -11.94 -3.08
CA ALA A 48 -13.39 -10.90 -3.54
C ALA A 48 -13.60 -9.75 -2.54
N TYR A 49 -13.36 -9.98 -1.25
CA TYR A 49 -13.51 -8.98 -0.19
C TYR A 49 -12.24 -8.16 0.06
N PHE A 50 -11.16 -8.38 -0.69
CA PHE A 50 -9.95 -7.58 -0.60
C PHE A 50 -10.00 -6.38 -1.54
N GLU A 51 -9.70 -5.20 -1.02
CA GLU A 51 -9.50 -3.97 -1.79
C GLU A 51 -8.04 -3.55 -1.79
N ILE A 52 -7.59 -2.96 -2.89
CA ILE A 52 -6.26 -2.36 -2.98
C ILE A 52 -6.31 -1.03 -2.24
N GLN A 53 -5.50 -0.90 -1.19
CA GLN A 53 -5.27 0.37 -0.54
C GLN A 53 -4.24 1.14 -1.37
N GLU A 54 -4.73 1.87 -2.37
CA GLU A 54 -3.92 2.74 -3.21
C GLU A 54 -3.28 3.82 -2.33
N THR A 55 -1.97 3.70 -2.08
CA THR A 55 -1.20 4.75 -1.43
C THR A 55 -0.82 5.78 -2.49
N ASN A 56 -1.82 6.53 -2.96
CA ASN A 56 -1.60 7.69 -3.82
C ASN A 56 -1.24 8.87 -2.90
N TYR A 57 -0.03 9.40 -3.07
CA TYR A 57 0.56 10.46 -2.25
C TYR A 57 0.56 11.76 -3.05
#